data_AF-A0AA41RXC4-F1
#
_entry.id   AF-A0AA41RXC4-F1
#
_cell.length_a   1.000
_cell.length_b   1.000
_cell.length_c   1.000
_cell.angle_alpha   90.00
_cell.angle_beta   90.00
_cell.angle_gamma   90.00
#
_symmetry.space_group_name_H-M   'P 1'
#
loop_
_entity.id
_entity.type
_entity.pdbx_description
1 polymer ?
#
loop_
_entity_poly.entity_id
_entity_poly.type
_entity_poly.pdbx_seq_one_letter_code
_entity_poly.pdbx_strand_id
1 'polypeptide(L)'
;KDTYGVYAEAVDPEELPDYHEMIENPMDFGTIRKNLEKGTYTKLEQLEADVFLLCSNAMEYNSPDTVYFRQVKFICFTLVHLVSVLFV
;
A
#
# COMPACT_ATOMS: atom_id res chain seq x y z
N LYS A 1 1.98 0.65 -12.30
CA LYS A 1 2.47 1.94 -11.77
C LYS A 1 1.28 2.68 -11.18
N ASP A 2 1.43 3.35 -10.05
CA ASP A 2 0.41 4.26 -9.52
C ASP A 2 0.38 5.53 -10.40
N THR A 3 -0.62 5.60 -11.28
CA THR A 3 -0.70 6.70 -12.26
C THR A 3 -1.20 7.99 -11.63
N TYR A 4 -2.02 7.90 -10.60
CA TYR A 4 -2.68 9.05 -9.99
C TYR A 4 -2.02 9.51 -8.69
N GLY A 5 -1.08 8.72 -8.14
CA GLY A 5 -0.38 9.05 -6.91
C GLY A 5 -1.23 8.86 -5.66
N VAL A 6 -2.37 8.18 -5.76
CA VAL A 6 -3.34 8.01 -4.65
C VAL A 6 -2.83 7.10 -3.54
N TYR A 7 -1.73 6.38 -3.77
CA TYR A 7 -1.08 5.52 -2.77
C TYR A 7 0.29 6.09 -2.32
N ALA A 8 0.66 7.26 -2.81
CA ALA A 8 1.99 7.84 -2.59
C ALA A 8 2.15 8.47 -1.20
N GLU A 9 1.08 9.05 -0.67
CA GLU A 9 1.02 9.67 0.66
C GLU A 9 -0.22 9.16 1.41
N ALA A 10 -0.26 9.44 2.71
CA ALA A 10 -1.40 9.07 3.56
C ALA A 10 -2.71 9.70 3.04
N VAL A 11 -3.81 8.95 3.17
CA VAL A 11 -5.14 9.42 2.78
C VAL A 11 -5.53 10.64 3.61
N ASP A 12 -5.95 11.71 2.93
CA ASP A 12 -6.48 12.91 3.57
C ASP A 12 -7.94 12.66 4.00
N PRO A 13 -8.26 12.74 5.31
CA PRO A 13 -9.63 12.57 5.79
C PRO A 13 -10.59 13.69 5.33
N GLU A 14 -10.10 14.84 4.87
CA GLU A 14 -10.96 15.86 4.25
C GLU A 14 -11.39 15.46 2.83
N GLU A 15 -10.53 14.72 2.11
CA GLU A 15 -10.85 14.21 0.76
C GLU A 15 -11.67 12.92 0.82
N LEU A 16 -11.37 12.02 1.76
CA LEU A 16 -12.07 10.74 1.97
C LEU A 16 -12.48 10.57 3.44
N PRO A 17 -13.61 11.18 3.85
CA PRO A 17 -14.04 11.20 5.26
C PRO A 17 -14.35 9.82 5.86
N ASP A 18 -14.76 8.87 5.04
CA ASP A 18 -15.14 7.51 5.45
C ASP A 18 -13.95 6.54 5.52
N TYR A 19 -12.78 6.91 4.99
CA TYR A 19 -11.65 6.01 4.85
C TYR A 19 -11.19 5.43 6.20
N HIS A 20 -11.07 6.30 7.21
CA HIS A 20 -10.62 5.90 8.56
C HIS A 20 -11.71 5.22 9.40
N GLU A 21 -12.96 5.24 8.93
CA GLU A 21 -14.04 4.43 9.52
C GLU A 21 -14.02 3.00 8.97
N MET A 22 -13.61 2.84 7.71
CA MET A 22 -13.55 1.55 7.03
C MET A 22 -12.21 0.83 7.20
N ILE A 23 -11.10 1.56 7.19
CA ILE A 23 -9.74 1.02 7.21
C ILE A 23 -9.09 1.28 8.56
N GLU A 24 -8.90 0.21 9.34
CA GLU A 24 -8.40 0.27 10.70
C GLU A 24 -6.92 0.69 10.79
N ASN A 25 -6.09 0.21 9.86
CA ASN A 25 -4.64 0.42 9.89
C ASN A 25 -4.16 1.01 8.55
N PRO A 26 -4.32 2.32 8.30
CA PRO A 26 -3.91 2.97 7.06
C PRO A 26 -2.42 2.75 6.73
N MET A 27 -2.11 2.63 5.44
CA MET A 27 -0.74 2.51 4.96
C MET A 27 -0.62 3.12 3.57
N ASP A 28 0.56 3.69 3.27
CA ASP A 28 0.90 4.37 2.02
C ASP A 28 2.40 4.21 1.71
N PHE A 29 2.80 4.42 0.45
CA PHE A 29 4.19 4.28 0.04
C PHE A 29 5.12 5.30 0.69
N GLY A 30 4.63 6.50 1.01
CA GLY A 30 5.38 7.54 1.70
C GLY A 30 5.75 7.12 3.12
N THR A 31 4.81 6.51 3.85
CA THR A 31 5.02 5.93 5.17
C THR A 31 5.99 4.75 5.11
N ILE A 32 5.79 3.81 4.18
CA ILE A 32 6.72 2.68 3.98
C ILE A 32 8.15 3.19 3.72
N ARG A 33 8.29 4.17 2.83
CA ARG A 33 9.59 4.79 2.52
C ARG A 33 10.22 5.43 3.75
N LYS A 34 9.46 6.23 4.52
CA LYS A 34 9.94 6.87 5.76
C LYS A 34 10.40 5.82 6.78
N ASN A 35 9.68 4.72 6.92
CA ASN A 35 10.03 3.63 7.84
C ASN A 35 11.32 2.93 7.41
N LEU A 36 11.50 2.70 6.10
CA LEU A 36 12.72 2.13 5.53
C LEU A 36 13.92 3.05 5.77
N GLU A 37 13.80 4.36 5.47
CA GLU A 37 14.87 5.35 5.66
C GLU A 37 15.27 5.50 7.14
N LYS A 38 14.32 5.33 8.06
CA LYS A 38 14.58 5.33 9.51
C LYS A 38 15.18 4.02 10.04
N GLY A 39 15.29 2.98 9.21
CA GLY A 39 15.73 1.65 9.66
C GLY A 39 14.73 0.94 10.57
N THR A 40 13.44 1.27 10.46
CA THR A 40 12.37 0.68 11.29
C THR A 40 12.19 -0.81 10.97
N TYR A 41 12.39 -1.18 9.70
CA TYR A 41 12.37 -2.57 9.25
C TYR A 41 13.73 -3.23 9.54
N THR A 42 13.78 -3.98 10.64
CA THR A 42 14.93 -4.81 11.01
C THR A 42 14.98 -6.15 10.29
N LYS A 43 13.85 -6.53 9.67
CA LYS A 43 13.66 -7.76 8.92
C LYS A 43 12.83 -7.48 7.66
N LEU A 44 13.07 -8.23 6.59
CA LEU A 44 12.38 -8.06 5.32
C LEU A 44 10.86 -8.27 5.46
N GLU A 45 10.46 -9.23 6.29
CA GLU A 45 9.07 -9.59 6.55
C GLU A 45 8.26 -8.42 7.12
N GLN A 46 8.91 -7.45 7.78
CA GLN A 46 8.23 -6.25 8.28
C GLN A 46 7.91 -5.26 7.15
N LEU A 47 8.82 -5.12 6.18
CA LEU A 47 8.56 -4.34 4.97
C LEU A 47 7.47 -5.01 4.12
N GLU A 48 7.56 -6.33 3.97
CA GLU A 48 6.54 -7.12 3.27
C GLU A 48 5.17 -6.92 3.91
N ALA A 49 5.07 -7.01 5.23
CA ALA A 49 3.81 -6.82 5.95
C ALA A 49 3.15 -5.47 5.65
N ASP A 50 3.90 -4.37 5.64
CA ASP A 50 3.34 -3.05 5.33
C ASP A 50 2.97 -2.91 3.84
N VAL A 51 3.74 -3.53 2.93
CA VAL A 51 3.35 -3.59 1.50
C VAL A 51 2.06 -4.38 1.31
N PHE A 52 1.92 -5.51 2.00
CA PHE A 52 0.68 -6.30 2.00
C PHE A 52 -0.49 -5.52 2.59
N LEU A 53 -0.26 -4.76 3.67
CA LEU A 53 -1.28 -3.94 4.32
C LEU A 53 -1.79 -2.82 3.41
N LEU A 54 -0.88 -2.08 2.75
CA LEU A 54 -1.25 -1.11 1.71
C LEU A 54 -2.14 -1.75 0.64
N CYS A 55 -1.72 -2.92 0.16
CA CYS A 55 -2.44 -3.69 -0.84
C CYS A 55 -3.83 -4.12 -0.39
N SER A 56 -3.96 -4.69 0.82
CA SER A 56 -5.24 -5.15 1.36
C SER A 56 -6.19 -3.99 1.56
N ASN A 57 -5.74 -2.91 2.21
CA ASN A 57 -6.57 -1.75 2.49
C ASN A 57 -7.09 -1.09 1.22
N ALA A 58 -6.22 -0.93 0.21
CA ALA A 58 -6.62 -0.34 -1.05
C ALA A 58 -7.63 -1.22 -1.80
N MET A 59 -7.50 -2.55 -1.74
CA MET A 59 -8.46 -3.46 -2.36
C MET A 59 -9.76 -3.61 -1.57
N GLU A 60 -9.73 -3.38 -0.26
CA GLU A 60 -10.91 -3.36 0.61
C GLU A 60 -11.74 -2.10 0.40
N TYR A 61 -11.08 -0.93 0.39
CA TYR A 61 -11.76 0.35 0.23
C TYR A 61 -12.26 0.58 -1.20
N ASN A 62 -11.46 0.24 -2.22
CA ASN A 62 -11.81 0.52 -3.61
C ASN A 62 -12.62 -0.63 -4.23
N SER A 63 -13.76 -0.32 -4.85
CA SER A 63 -14.51 -1.33 -5.61
C SER A 63 -13.69 -1.90 -6.79
N PRO A 64 -13.80 -3.21 -7.11
CA PRO A 64 -13.12 -3.85 -8.24
C PRO A 64 -13.32 -3.17 -9.61
N ASP A 65 -14.43 -2.44 -9.78
CA ASP A 65 -14.77 -1.74 -11.02
C ASP A 65 -14.01 -0.41 -11.18
N THR A 66 -13.33 0.06 -10.13
CA THR A 66 -12.58 1.33 -10.16
C THR A 66 -11.20 1.18 -10.81
N VAL A 67 -10.69 2.29 -11.35
CA VAL A 67 -9.28 2.36 -11.83
C VAL A 67 -8.29 2.15 -10.69
N TYR A 68 -8.62 2.63 -9.48
CA TYR A 68 -7.79 2.55 -8.30
C TYR A 68 -7.56 1.10 -7.87
N PHE A 69 -8.62 0.28 -7.82
CA PHE A 69 -8.51 -1.15 -7.52
C PHE A 69 -7.62 -1.88 -8.54
N ARG A 70 -7.84 -1.64 -9.84
CA ARG A 70 -7.04 -2.29 -10.90
C ARG A 70 -5.57 -1.92 -10.80
N GLN A 71 -5.26 -0.68 -10.45
CA GLN A 71 -3.88 -0.21 -10.25
C GLN A 71 -3.21 -0.91 -9.08
N VAL A 72 -3.85 -0.93 -7.90
CA VAL A 72 -3.23 -1.57 -6.73
C VAL A 72 -3.09 -3.07 -6.95
N LYS A 73 -4.09 -3.75 -7.54
CA LYS A 73 -3.98 -5.17 -7.87
C LYS A 73 -2.76 -5.48 -8.75
N PHE A 74 -2.48 -4.66 -9.76
CA PHE A 74 -1.29 -4.81 -10.59
C PHE A 74 -0.01 -4.56 -9.78
N ILE A 75 0.02 -3.49 -8.98
CA ILE A 75 1.17 -3.15 -8.12
C ILE A 75 1.49 -4.30 -7.16
N CYS A 76 0.49 -4.80 -6.43
CA CYS A 76 0.62 -5.91 -5.49
C CYS A 76 1.15 -7.16 -6.18
N PHE A 77 0.61 -7.51 -7.36
CA PHE A 77 1.12 -8.64 -8.13
C PHE A 77 2.60 -8.47 -8.46
N THR A 78 3.00 -7.29 -8.95
CA THR A 78 4.41 -7.03 -9.32
C THR A 78 5.36 -6.98 -8.13
N LEU A 79 4.96 -6.37 -7.01
CA LEU A 79 5.81 -6.22 -5.83
C LEU A 79 6.00 -7.56 -5.12
N VAL A 80 4.94 -8.35 -4.96
CA VAL A 80 5.04 -9.68 -4.35
C VAL A 80 5.92 -10.61 -5.18
N HIS A 81 5.81 -10.56 -6.52
CA HIS A 81 6.70 -11.30 -7.40
C HIS A 81 8.15 -10.81 -7.31
N LEU A 82 8.38 -9.50 -7.26
CA LEU A 82 9.74 -8.94 -7.17
C LEU A 82 10.43 -9.35 -5.87
N VAL A 83 9.72 -9.27 -4.74
CA VAL A 83 10.25 -9.67 -3.43
C VAL A 83 10.51 -11.18 -3.40
N SER A 84 9.61 -11.99 -3.97
CA SER A 84 9.82 -13.45 -4.06
C SER A 84 11.01 -13.85 -4.95
N VAL A 85 11.38 -13.04 -5.94
CA VAL A 85 12.48 -13.35 -6.88
C VAL A 85 13.84 -12.81 -6.42
N LEU A 86 13.86 -11.68 -5.71
CA LEU A 86 15.11 -11.06 -5.26
C LEU A 86 15.65 -11.63 -3.94
N PHE A 87 14.82 -12.35 -3.18
CA PHE A 87 15.17 -12.86 -1.85
C PHE A 87 15.07 -14.39 -1.72
N VAL A 88 15.01 -15.11 -2.85
CA VAL A 88 15.20 -16.57 -2.97
C VAL A 88 16.54 -16.88 -3.63
#